data_AF-A0AAD2CSQ3-F1
#
_entry.id   AF-A0AAD2CSQ3-F1
#
_cell.length_a   1.000
_cell.length_b   1.000
_cell.length_c   1.000
_cell.angle_alpha   90.00
_cell.angle_beta   90.00
_cell.angle_gamma   90.00
#
_symmetry.space_group_name_H-M   'P 1'
#
loop_
_entity.id
_entity.type
_entity.pdbx_description
1 polymer ?
#
loop_
_entity_poly.entity_id
_entity_poly.type
_entity_poly.pdbx_seq_one_letter_code
_entity_poly.pdbx_strand_id
1 'polypeptide(L)' 'MEDDEPVDPMPAIRSGCIKTCPKPLANYEACKERIKGKPGADCEIWYYELHHCVDKCVAPKIFAATKE' A
#
# COMPACT_ATOMS: atom_id res chain seq x y z
N MET A 1 22.76 1.47 23.84
CA MET A 1 21.80 0.45 23.38
C MET A 1 20.56 1.23 23.02
N GLU A 2 20.37 1.42 21.73
CA GLU A 2 19.25 2.12 21.09
C GLU A 2 18.27 1.03 20.63
N ASP A 3 17.82 0.20 21.57
CA ASP A 3 17.18 -1.11 21.29
C ASP A 3 15.78 -1.24 21.91
N ASP A 4 15.18 -0.14 22.36
CA ASP A 4 13.82 -0.10 22.95
C ASP A 4 12.88 0.86 22.20
N GLU A 5 13.15 1.18 20.93
CA GLU A 5 12.15 1.88 20.12
C GLU A 5 11.07 0.90 19.62
N PRO A 6 9.78 1.18 19.86
CA PRO A 6 8.71 0.35 19.34
C PRO A 6 8.70 0.40 17.81
N VAL A 7 8.71 -0.78 17.17
CA VAL A 7 8.63 -0.92 15.71
C VAL A 7 7.22 -0.58 15.23
N ASP A 8 7.09 0.35 14.28
CA ASP A 8 5.81 0.66 13.63
C ASP A 8 5.23 -0.59 12.93
N PRO A 9 4.03 -1.08 13.31
CA PRO A 9 3.42 -2.24 12.68
C PRO A 9 2.86 -1.95 11.28
N MET A 10 2.68 -0.69 10.88
CA MET A 10 2.06 -0.28 9.61
C MET A 10 2.74 -0.88 8.37
N PRO A 11 4.08 -0.84 8.19
CA PRO A 11 4.74 -1.36 7.00
C PRO A 11 4.51 -2.87 6.80
N ALA A 12 4.53 -3.65 7.89
CA ALA A 12 4.28 -5.09 7.86
C ALA A 12 2.81 -5.40 7.50
N ILE A 13 1.85 -4.71 8.15
CA ILE A 13 0.42 -4.86 7.88
C ILE A 13 0.10 -4.50 6.43
N ARG A 14 0.62 -3.36 5.95
CA ARG A 14 0.37 -2.86 4.59
C ARG A 14 0.94 -3.81 3.53
N SER A 15 2.14 -4.35 3.75
CA SER A 15 2.75 -5.35 2.85
C SER A 15 1.90 -6.62 2.73
N GLY A 16 1.27 -7.05 3.84
CA GLY A 16 0.31 -8.15 3.83
C GLY A 16 -0.98 -7.81 3.06
N CYS A 17 -1.49 -6.59 3.20
CA CYS A 17 -2.72 -6.12 2.56
C CYS A 17 -2.57 -5.82 1.06
N ILE A 18 -1.38 -5.48 0.56
CA ILE A 18 -1.15 -5.33 -0.89
C ILE A 18 -1.47 -6.64 -1.63
N LYS A 19 -1.11 -7.79 -1.04
CA LYS A 19 -1.35 -9.12 -1.62
C LYS A 19 -2.84 -9.48 -1.73
N THR A 20 -3.71 -8.83 -0.95
CA THR A 20 -5.17 -9.05 -1.01
C THR A 20 -5.85 -8.24 -2.11
N CYS A 21 -5.12 -7.37 -2.81
CA CYS A 21 -5.64 -6.45 -3.82
C CYS A 21 -5.06 -6.73 -5.22
N PRO A 22 -5.18 -7.96 -5.77
CA PRO A 22 -4.46 -8.37 -6.98
C PRO A 22 -4.84 -7.57 -8.22
N LYS A 23 -6.12 -7.20 -8.39
CA LYS A 23 -6.58 -6.43 -9.55
C LYS A 23 -6.09 -4.98 -9.54
N PRO A 24 -6.30 -4.18 -8.46
CA PRO A 24 -5.72 -2.85 -8.37
C PRO A 24 -4.19 -2.84 -8.49
N LEU A 25 -3.52 -3.83 -7.90
CA LEU A 25 -2.07 -3.99 -8.02
C LEU A 25 -1.66 -4.20 -9.48
N ALA A 26 -2.29 -5.15 -10.18
CA ALA A 26 -2.00 -5.41 -11.60
C ALA A 26 -2.22 -4.18 -12.48
N ASN A 27 -3.28 -3.40 -12.23
CA ASN A 27 -3.53 -2.17 -12.98
C ASN A 27 -2.47 -1.08 -12.73
N TYR A 28 -2.04 -0.93 -11.48
CA TYR A 28 -0.99 0.01 -11.12
C TYR A 28 0.35 -0.37 -11.76
N GLU A 29 0.74 -1.64 -11.68
CA GLU A 29 1.94 -2.16 -12.35
C GLU A 29 1.87 -1.97 -13.88
N ALA A 30 0.74 -2.31 -14.51
CA ALA A 30 0.54 -2.10 -15.94
C ALA A 30 0.61 -0.61 -16.33
N CYS A 31 0.12 0.29 -15.49
CA CYS A 31 0.25 1.71 -15.71
C CYS A 31 1.71 2.16 -15.67
N LYS A 32 2.48 1.75 -14.65
CA LYS A 32 3.91 2.09 -14.53
C LYS A 32 4.69 1.68 -15.77
N GLU A 33 4.44 0.48 -16.29
CA GLU A 33 5.05 0.01 -17.53
C GLU A 33 4.65 0.87 -18.74
N ARG A 34 3.37 1.24 -18.85
CA ARG A 34 2.84 2.05 -19.97
C ARG A 34 3.39 3.47 -20.03
N ILE A 35 3.73 4.06 -18.88
CA ILE A 35 4.22 5.45 -18.79
C ILE A 35 5.74 5.58 -18.84
N LYS A 36 6.49 4.47 -18.92
CA LYS A 36 7.94 4.52 -19.12
C LYS A 36 8.29 5.34 -20.37
N GLY A 37 9.14 6.35 -20.18
CA GLY A 37 9.56 7.24 -21.26
C GLY A 37 8.50 8.25 -21.72
N LYS A 38 7.42 8.47 -20.95
CA LYS A 38 6.39 9.47 -21.22
C LYS A 38 6.43 10.59 -20.18
N PRO A 39 7.18 11.69 -20.43
CA PRO A 39 7.25 12.81 -19.50
C PRO A 39 5.85 13.40 -19.23
N GLY A 40 5.55 13.67 -17.96
CA GLY A 40 4.27 14.24 -17.53
C GLY A 40 3.10 13.25 -17.46
N ALA A 41 3.31 11.96 -17.76
CA ALA A 41 2.30 10.93 -17.50
C ALA A 41 2.43 10.37 -16.07
N ASP A 42 1.30 10.18 -15.40
CA ASP A 42 1.23 9.61 -14.06
C ASP A 42 0.32 8.37 -14.00
N CYS A 43 0.32 7.75 -12.83
CA CYS A 43 -0.52 6.60 -12.48
C CYS A 43 -1.37 6.88 -11.23
N GLU A 44 -1.69 8.14 -10.94
CA GLU A 44 -2.35 8.53 -9.68
C GLU A 44 -3.68 7.81 -9.49
N ILE A 45 -4.50 7.71 -10.54
CA ILE A 45 -5.78 7.01 -10.48
C ILE A 45 -5.58 5.55 -10.01
N TRP A 46 -4.61 4.84 -10.59
CA TRP A 46 -4.35 3.45 -10.24
C TRP A 46 -3.70 3.30 -8.86
N TYR A 47 -2.92 4.30 -8.45
CA TYR A 47 -2.38 4.38 -7.10
C TYR A 47 -3.50 4.53 -6.07
N TYR A 48 -4.45 5.46 -6.28
CA TYR A 48 -5.61 5.64 -5.40
C TYR A 48 -6.51 4.41 -5.35
N GLU A 49 -6.74 3.72 -6.47
CA GLU A 49 -7.50 2.46 -6.50
C GLU A 49 -6.81 1.35 -5.67
N LEU A 50 -5.49 1.22 -5.80
CA LEU A 50 -4.71 0.27 -4.99
C LEU A 50 -4.80 0.63 -3.50
N HIS A 51 -4.59 1.90 -3.16
CA HIS A 51 -4.69 2.40 -1.80
C HIS A 51 -6.07 2.18 -1.19
N HIS A 52 -7.13 2.51 -1.92
CA HIS A 52 -8.49 2.32 -1.45
C HIS A 52 -8.78 0.86 -1.08
N CYS A 53 -8.26 -0.10 -1.87
CA CYS A 53 -8.36 -1.51 -1.53
C CYS A 53 -7.51 -1.89 -0.31
N VAL A 54 -6.25 -1.44 -0.28
CA VAL A 54 -5.30 -1.75 0.80
C VAL A 54 -5.78 -1.18 2.14
N ASP A 55 -6.28 0.04 2.17
CA ASP A 55 -6.72 0.74 3.38
C ASP A 55 -7.93 0.05 4.03
N LYS A 56 -8.83 -0.54 3.24
CA LYS A 56 -9.91 -1.40 3.77
C LYS A 56 -9.38 -2.62 4.54
N CYS A 57 -8.27 -3.19 4.09
CA CYS A 57 -7.61 -4.31 4.78
C CYS A 57 -6.77 -3.84 5.99
N VAL A 58 -6.10 -2.69 5.87
CA VAL A 58 -5.20 -2.14 6.89
C VAL A 58 -5.99 -1.64 8.10
N ALA A 59 -7.08 -0.88 7.88
CA ALA A 59 -7.82 -0.19 8.93
C ALA A 59 -8.14 -1.07 10.16
N PRO A 60 -8.81 -2.24 10.04
CA PRO A 60 -9.10 -3.06 11.22
C PRO A 60 -7.85 -3.64 11.90
N LYS A 61 -6.77 -3.88 11.15
CA LYS A 61 -5.54 -4.50 11.65
C LYS A 61 -4.67 -3.50 12.40
N ILE A 62 -4.53 -2.29 11.88
CA ILE A 62 -3.72 -1.25 12.54
C ILE A 62 -4.36 -0.85 13.87
N PHE A 63 -5.67 -0.62 13.91
CA PHE A 63 -6.36 -0.32 15.17
C PHE A 63 -6.36 -1.50 16.15
N ALA A 64 -6.22 -2.75 15.69
CA ALA A 64 -6.03 -3.88 16.60
C ALA A 64 -4.60 -3.93 17.18
N ALA A 65 -3.60 -3.51 16.40
CA ALA A 65 -2.19 -3.50 16.81
C ALA A 65 -1.81 -2.28 17.68
N THR A 66 -2.61 -1.21 17.65
CA THR A 66 -2.37 0.04 18.40
C THR A 66 -3.45 0.32 19.46
N LYS A 67 -4.25 -0.68 19.84
CA LYS A 67 -5.21 -0.54 20.94
C LYS A 67 -4.43 -0.48 22.26
N GLU A 68 -4.56 0.66 22.95
CA GLU A 68 -4.21 0.80 24.37
C GLU A 68 -5.23 0.09 25.27
#